data_AF-A0A7S3GP46-F1
#
_entry.id   AF-A0A7S3GP46-F1
#
_cell.length_a   1.000
_cell.length_b   1.000
_cell.length_c   1.000
_cell.angle_alpha   90.00
_cell.angle_beta   90.00
_cell.angle_gamma   90.00
#
_symmetry.space_group_name_H-M   'P 1'
#
loop_
_entity.id
_entity.type
_entity.pdbx_description
1 polymer ?
#
loop_
_entity_poly.entity_id
_entity_poly.type
_entity_poly.pdbx_seq_one_letter_code
_entity_poly.pdbx_strand_id
1 'polypeptide(L)'
;VGLGNFKSAGEGDGASGKDLPPWGPGGIYHEKQIGSLCAVHCVNNLLQGPKYGHGDFQRVAQHLDQEERRLLGGSADLDYGNARGDGFFNVQVIKIVLERGGFDMPCMQGEEMRNAKMDTAKETAYILNKQE
;
A
#
# COMPACT_ATOMS: atom_id res chain seq x y z
N VAL A 1 -27.80 4.26 -2.09
CA VAL A 1 -28.07 5.70 -2.30
C VAL A 1 -27.31 6.10 -3.55
N GLY A 2 -28.03 6.55 -4.58
CA GLY A 2 -27.57 6.56 -5.97
C GLY A 2 -26.51 7.61 -6.31
N LEU A 3 -25.78 7.31 -7.40
CA LEU A 3 -24.71 8.08 -8.05
C LEU A 3 -25.19 9.41 -8.70
N GLY A 4 -26.14 10.11 -8.09
CA GLY A 4 -26.71 11.33 -8.66
C GLY A 4 -26.36 12.55 -7.83
N ASN A 5 -25.19 13.16 -8.04
CA ASN A 5 -25.04 14.63 -8.16
C ASN A 5 -23.62 15.16 -8.46
N PHE A 6 -22.80 14.48 -9.28
CA PHE A 6 -21.45 15.01 -9.58
C PHE A 6 -21.44 16.18 -10.59
N LYS A 7 -22.58 16.51 -11.21
CA LYS A 7 -22.66 17.55 -12.25
C LYS A 7 -22.61 19.00 -11.74
N SER A 8 -22.67 19.22 -10.43
CA SER A 8 -22.68 20.56 -9.82
C SER A 8 -21.43 20.88 -9.02
N ALA A 9 -20.44 19.98 -8.94
CA ALA A 9 -19.15 20.29 -8.33
C ALA A 9 -18.31 21.04 -9.38
N GLY A 10 -18.02 22.33 -9.12
CA GLY A 10 -17.14 23.10 -9.98
C GLY A 10 -15.77 22.43 -10.08
N GLU A 11 -15.22 22.35 -11.29
CA GLU A 11 -13.83 21.96 -11.48
C GLU A 11 -12.91 22.89 -10.67
N GLY A 12 -12.19 22.32 -9.71
CA GLY A 12 -11.13 23.03 -8.98
C GLY A 12 -11.38 23.27 -7.49
N ASP A 13 -12.60 23.09 -6.99
CA ASP A 13 -12.81 23.10 -5.54
C ASP A 13 -12.50 21.70 -5.00
N GLY A 14 -11.19 21.46 -4.80
CA GLY A 14 -10.70 20.24 -4.18
C GLY A 14 -11.52 19.96 -2.92
N ALA A 15 -12.20 18.81 -2.89
CA ALA A 15 -13.06 18.43 -1.79
C ALA A 15 -12.23 18.48 -0.51
N SER A 16 -12.39 19.57 0.24
CA SER A 16 -11.85 19.72 1.56
C SER A 16 -12.41 18.55 2.35
N GLY A 17 -11.57 17.55 2.64
CA GLY A 17 -11.98 16.34 3.37
C GLY A 17 -12.36 16.57 4.83
N LYS A 18 -12.79 17.80 5.15
CA LYS A 18 -13.39 18.21 6.42
C LYS A 18 -14.89 17.87 6.46
N ASP A 19 -15.57 17.92 5.30
CA ASP A 19 -17.03 17.75 5.20
C ASP A 19 -17.44 16.45 4.49
N LEU A 20 -16.49 15.58 4.23
CA LEU A 20 -16.75 14.28 3.61
C LEU A 20 -17.20 13.27 4.67
N PRO A 21 -18.11 12.35 4.33
CA PRO A 21 -18.36 11.20 5.19
C PRO A 21 -17.04 10.42 5.40
N PRO A 22 -16.93 9.54 6.40
CA PRO A 22 -15.68 8.84 6.72
C PRO A 22 -15.05 8.09 5.51
N TRP A 23 -15.83 7.86 4.46
CA TRP A 23 -15.52 7.17 3.21
C TRP A 23 -15.40 8.10 1.98
N GLY A 24 -14.98 9.36 2.16
CA GLY A 24 -14.58 10.24 1.05
C GLY A 24 -15.72 10.67 0.08
N PRO A 25 -15.40 11.45 -0.96
CA PRO A 25 -16.41 11.89 -1.93
C PRO A 25 -16.81 10.71 -2.82
N GLY A 26 -18.12 10.53 -3.04
CA GLY A 26 -18.63 9.48 -3.93
C GLY A 26 -18.56 8.04 -3.40
N GLY A 27 -18.24 7.84 -2.12
CA GLY A 27 -18.08 6.51 -1.53
C GLY A 27 -16.70 5.88 -1.78
N ILE A 28 -15.74 6.69 -2.24
CA ILE A 28 -14.35 6.29 -2.43
C ILE A 28 -13.60 6.50 -1.12
N TYR A 29 -13.17 5.41 -0.50
CA TYR A 29 -12.37 5.48 0.71
C TYR A 29 -11.00 6.11 0.40
N HIS A 30 -10.66 7.13 1.20
CA HIS A 30 -9.36 7.76 1.14
C HIS A 30 -8.87 8.10 2.55
N GLU A 31 -7.82 7.40 2.96
CA GLU A 31 -7.05 7.61 4.16
C GLU A 31 -5.87 8.53 3.85
N LYS A 32 -5.86 9.68 4.51
CA LYS A 32 -4.75 10.63 4.44
C LYS A 32 -3.55 10.05 5.15
N GLN A 33 -2.38 10.20 4.53
CA GLN A 33 -1.13 9.77 5.14
C GLN A 33 -0.80 10.60 6.38
N ILE A 34 -0.40 9.91 7.45
CA ILE A 34 0.08 10.48 8.70
C ILE A 34 1.47 9.90 8.98
N GLY A 35 2.47 10.78 9.13
CA GLY A 35 3.88 10.36 9.28
C GLY A 35 4.42 9.66 8.03
N SER A 36 5.44 8.81 8.21
CA SER A 36 6.09 8.11 7.09
C SER A 36 5.44 6.76 6.75
N LEU A 37 4.19 6.52 7.17
CA LEU A 37 3.47 5.24 7.03
C LEU A 37 2.86 5.03 5.63
N CYS A 38 3.56 5.44 4.58
CA CYS A 38 3.04 5.43 3.21
C CYS A 38 2.54 4.04 2.78
N ALA A 39 3.21 2.96 3.19
CA ALA A 39 2.80 1.59 2.88
C ALA A 39 1.41 1.23 3.44
N VAL A 40 1.13 1.61 4.70
CA VAL A 40 -0.15 1.33 5.37
C VAL A 40 -1.27 2.06 4.65
N HIS A 41 -1.11 3.37 4.46
CA HIS A 41 -2.13 4.21 3.86
C HIS A 41 -2.35 3.87 2.38
N CYS A 42 -1.28 3.55 1.65
CA CYS A 42 -1.38 3.12 0.26
C CYS A 42 -2.20 1.84 0.12
N VAL A 43 -1.93 0.81 0.94
CA VAL A 43 -2.68 -0.45 0.90
C VAL A 43 -4.14 -0.26 1.31
N ASN A 44 -4.42 0.52 2.35
CA ASN A 44 -5.81 0.80 2.77
C ASN A 44 -6.59 1.59 1.71
N ASN A 45 -5.93 2.54 1.03
CA ASN A 45 -6.49 3.24 -0.11
C ASN A 45 -6.74 2.29 -1.29
N LEU A 46 -5.81 1.39 -1.60
CA LEU A 46 -5.96 0.39 -2.66
C LEU A 46 -7.17 -0.52 -2.41
N LEU A 47 -7.33 -0.99 -1.17
CA LEU A 47 -8.41 -1.91 -0.76
C LEU A 47 -9.70 -1.19 -0.34
N GLN A 48 -9.73 0.12 -0.49
CA GLN A 48 -10.90 0.97 -0.21
C GLN A 48 -11.44 0.78 1.22
N GLY A 49 -10.56 0.69 2.22
CA GLY A 49 -10.94 0.69 3.64
C GLY A 49 -9.76 0.51 4.61
N PRO A 50 -9.96 0.74 5.92
CA PRO A 50 -8.93 0.62 6.95
C PRO A 50 -8.69 -0.85 7.30
N LYS A 51 -8.10 -1.62 6.38
CA LYS A 51 -7.91 -3.07 6.51
C LYS A 51 -6.72 -3.43 7.38
N TYR A 52 -5.68 -2.60 7.37
CA TYR A 52 -4.43 -2.85 8.05
C TYR A 52 -3.98 -1.62 8.85
N GLY A 53 -3.27 -1.85 9.94
CA GLY A 53 -2.59 -0.83 10.72
C GLY A 53 -1.07 -1.00 10.74
N HIS A 54 -0.37 -0.04 11.33
CA HIS A 54 1.09 -0.09 11.49
C HIS A 54 1.58 -1.39 12.15
N GLY A 55 0.87 -1.89 13.16
CA GLY A 55 1.23 -3.14 13.85
C GLY A 55 1.16 -4.39 12.97
N ASP A 56 0.33 -4.40 11.92
CA ASP A 56 0.27 -5.52 10.98
C ASP A 56 1.54 -5.60 10.13
N PHE A 57 1.95 -4.46 9.58
CA PHE A 57 3.19 -4.34 8.81
C PHE A 57 4.42 -4.60 9.67
N GLN A 58 4.44 -4.08 10.91
CA GLN A 58 5.56 -4.30 11.83
C GLN A 58 5.76 -5.78 12.17
N ARG A 59 4.67 -6.52 12.38
CA ARG A 59 4.75 -7.98 12.62
C ARG A 59 5.30 -8.74 11.42
N VAL A 60 4.92 -8.33 10.20
CA VAL A 60 5.46 -8.94 8.98
C VAL A 60 6.93 -8.60 8.79
N ALA A 61 7.33 -7.34 9.02
CA ALA A 61 8.73 -6.93 8.96
C ALA A 61 9.61 -7.69 9.97
N GLN A 62 9.17 -7.80 11.22
CA GLN A 62 9.88 -8.58 12.24
C GLN A 62 10.01 -10.06 11.90
N HIS A 63 9.01 -10.64 11.24
CA HIS A 63 9.06 -12.03 10.78
C HIS A 63 10.10 -12.20 9.67
N LEU A 64 10.11 -11.28 8.70
CA LEU A 64 11.12 -11.27 7.63
C LEU A 64 12.54 -11.12 8.21
N ASP A 65 12.75 -10.17 9.11
CA ASP A 65 14.07 -9.99 9.75
C ASP A 65 14.53 -11.27 10.47
N GLN A 66 13.61 -12.01 11.12
CA GLN A 66 13.93 -13.26 11.80
C GLN A 66 14.30 -14.37 10.81
N GLU A 67 13.57 -14.49 9.69
CA GLU A 67 13.88 -15.46 8.66
C GLU A 67 15.22 -15.16 7.98
N GLU A 68 15.49 -13.90 7.66
CA GLU A 68 16.75 -13.47 7.06
C GLU A 68 17.94 -13.74 8.00
N ARG A 69 17.83 -13.39 9.29
CA ARG A 69 18.85 -13.72 10.29
C ARG A 69 19.09 -15.22 10.43
N ARG A 70 18.02 -16.02 10.37
CA ARG A 70 18.12 -17.49 10.43
C ARG A 70 18.86 -18.05 9.22
N LEU A 71 18.58 -17.51 8.03
CA LEU A 71 19.21 -17.95 6.79
C LEU A 71 20.68 -17.51 6.68
N LEU A 72 21.02 -16.32 7.16
CA LEU A 72 22.37 -15.74 7.08
C LEU A 72 23.26 -16.10 8.28
N GLY A 73 22.80 -16.94 9.21
CA GLY A 73 23.62 -17.45 10.31
C GLY A 73 23.92 -16.41 11.40
N GLY A 74 23.09 -15.37 11.55
CA GLY A 74 23.17 -14.44 12.66
C GLY A 74 24.26 -13.36 12.57
N SER A 75 24.81 -13.08 11.39
CA SER A 75 25.65 -11.90 11.17
C SER A 75 24.84 -10.63 11.41
N ALA A 76 25.08 -9.99 12.55
CA ALA A 76 24.38 -8.81 13.05
C ALA A 76 24.75 -7.49 12.34
N ASP A 77 25.63 -7.56 11.34
CA ASP A 77 26.19 -6.41 10.61
C ASP A 77 25.44 -6.08 9.29
N LEU A 78 24.42 -6.87 8.94
CA LEU A 78 23.55 -6.56 7.82
C LEU A 78 22.35 -5.78 8.34
N ASP A 79 22.11 -4.60 7.76
CA ASP A 79 20.89 -3.84 8.00
C ASP A 79 19.72 -4.60 7.35
N TYR A 80 19.11 -5.51 8.12
CA TYR A 80 17.94 -6.30 7.72
C TYR A 80 16.68 -5.42 7.57
N GLY A 81 16.79 -4.08 7.69
CA GLY A 81 15.70 -3.13 7.92
C GLY A 81 14.48 -3.25 7.00
N ASN A 82 13.61 -4.24 7.23
CA ASN A 82 12.32 -4.38 6.58
C ASN A 82 11.32 -3.34 7.09
N ALA A 83 11.57 -2.79 8.27
CA ALA A 83 10.91 -1.63 8.83
C ALA A 83 11.94 -0.64 9.38
N ARG A 84 11.79 0.64 9.04
CA ARG A 84 12.57 1.73 9.63
C ARG A 84 11.76 2.37 10.76
N GLY A 85 12.44 2.85 11.80
CA GLY A 85 11.80 3.36 13.02
C GLY A 85 10.85 4.56 12.83
N ASP A 86 10.89 5.22 11.68
CA ASP A 86 10.01 6.33 11.30
C ASP A 86 8.75 5.89 10.52
N GLY A 87 8.60 4.59 10.23
CA GLY A 87 7.40 4.02 9.60
C GLY A 87 7.55 3.64 8.12
N PHE A 88 8.76 3.67 7.58
CA PHE A 88 9.04 3.11 6.24
C PHE A 88 9.06 1.59 6.29
N PHE A 89 8.45 0.95 5.30
CA PHE A 89 8.47 -0.50 5.13
C PHE A 89 9.03 -0.87 3.76
N ASN A 90 9.80 -1.96 3.72
CA ASN A 90 10.30 -2.54 2.47
C ASN A 90 9.12 -3.09 1.63
N VAL A 91 9.27 -3.12 0.30
CA VAL A 91 8.25 -3.64 -0.64
C VAL A 91 7.92 -5.11 -0.36
N GLN A 92 8.88 -5.89 0.15
CA GLN A 92 8.65 -7.28 0.56
C GLN A 92 7.62 -7.39 1.69
N VAL A 93 7.63 -6.45 2.64
CA VAL A 93 6.61 -6.40 3.71
C VAL A 93 5.23 -6.18 3.11
N ILE A 94 5.10 -5.22 2.19
CA ILE A 94 3.83 -4.90 1.51
C ILE A 94 3.31 -6.14 0.76
N LYS A 95 4.19 -6.83 0.04
CA LYS A 95 3.87 -8.05 -0.70
C LYS A 95 3.28 -9.12 0.22
N ILE A 96 3.97 -9.45 1.31
CA ILE A 96 3.52 -10.50 2.24
C ILE A 96 2.22 -10.10 2.96
N VAL A 97 2.03 -8.83 3.29
CA VAL A 97 0.76 -8.34 3.86
C VAL A 97 -0.39 -8.62 2.90
N LEU A 98 -0.23 -8.30 1.62
CA LEU A 98 -1.24 -8.53 0.59
C LEU A 98 -1.46 -10.03 0.32
N GLU A 99 -0.40 -10.83 0.25
CA GLU A 99 -0.48 -12.29 0.08
C GLU A 99 -1.23 -12.96 1.22
N ARG A 100 -0.98 -12.56 2.48
CA ARG A 100 -1.75 -13.03 3.65
C ARG A 100 -3.21 -12.60 3.61
N GLY A 101 -3.50 -11.49 2.93
CA GLY A 101 -4.85 -11.01 2.63
C GLY A 101 -5.53 -11.71 1.47
N GLY A 102 -4.84 -12.64 0.78
CA GLY A 102 -5.37 -13.36 -0.39
C GLY A 102 -5.21 -12.60 -1.72
N PHE A 103 -4.34 -11.60 -1.77
CA PHE A 103 -4.04 -10.83 -2.99
C PHE A 103 -2.64 -11.15 -3.50
N ASP A 104 -2.47 -11.18 -4.81
CA ASP A 104 -1.15 -11.26 -5.43
C ASP A 104 -0.68 -9.87 -5.85
N MET A 105 0.59 -9.56 -5.59
CA MET A 105 1.23 -8.29 -5.93
C MET A 105 2.54 -8.54 -6.70
N PRO A 106 2.44 -8.93 -7.99
CA PRO A 106 3.61 -9.16 -8.81
C PRO A 106 4.30 -7.84 -9.18
N CYS A 107 5.63 -7.88 -9.35
CA CYS A 107 6.39 -6.71 -9.78
C CYS A 107 6.19 -6.48 -11.28
N MET A 108 5.66 -5.31 -11.67
CA MET A 108 5.48 -4.94 -13.07
C MET A 108 6.77 -4.91 -13.89
N GLN A 109 7.91 -4.64 -13.25
CA GLN A 109 9.21 -4.64 -13.92
C GLN A 109 9.91 -6.01 -13.85
N GLY A 110 9.26 -7.04 -13.30
CA GLY A 110 9.76 -8.41 -13.31
C GLY A 110 9.80 -9.00 -14.72
N GLU A 111 10.69 -9.96 -14.96
CA GLU A 111 10.86 -10.58 -16.28
C GLU A 111 9.56 -11.22 -16.82
N GLU A 112 8.79 -11.86 -15.94
CA GLU A 112 7.49 -12.45 -16.26
C GLU A 112 6.53 -11.42 -16.84
N MET A 113 6.51 -10.22 -16.24
CA MET A 113 5.55 -9.18 -16.56
C MET A 113 5.99 -8.26 -17.70
N ARG A 114 7.30 -8.12 -17.92
CA ARG A 114 7.84 -7.38 -19.09
C ARG A 114 7.60 -8.13 -20.40
N ASN A 115 7.62 -9.46 -20.37
CA ASN A 115 7.40 -10.30 -21.54
C ASN A 115 5.91 -10.53 -21.83
N ALA A 116 5.07 -10.46 -20.81
CA ALA A 116 3.64 -10.33 -20.99
C ALA A 116 3.32 -8.94 -21.55
N LYS A 117 2.71 -8.85 -22.74
CA LYS A 117 2.06 -7.62 -23.19
C LYS A 117 0.84 -7.37 -22.30
N MET A 118 1.07 -6.87 -21.09
CA MET A 118 0.02 -6.57 -20.14
C MET A 118 -0.85 -5.45 -20.66
N ASP A 119 -2.15 -5.69 -20.62
CA ASP A 119 -3.16 -4.68 -20.86
C ASP A 119 -3.42 -3.96 -19.54
N THR A 120 -2.82 -2.79 -19.36
CA THR A 120 -2.88 -2.06 -18.09
C THR A 120 -4.29 -1.64 -17.68
N ALA A 121 -5.23 -1.62 -18.62
CA ALA A 121 -6.63 -1.31 -18.36
C ALA A 121 -7.41 -2.48 -17.73
N LYS A 122 -6.85 -3.70 -17.73
CA LYS A 122 -7.49 -4.91 -17.17
C LYS A 122 -7.08 -5.21 -15.74
N GLU A 123 -6.04 -4.56 -15.24
CA GLU A 123 -5.60 -4.75 -13.87
C GLU A 123 -6.52 -4.05 -12.89
N THR A 124 -6.67 -4.63 -11.70
CA THR A 124 -7.60 -4.10 -10.69
C THR A 124 -7.04 -2.84 -10.02
N ALA A 125 -5.73 -2.82 -9.73
CA ALA A 125 -5.11 -1.71 -9.05
C ALA A 125 -3.57 -1.75 -9.17
N TYR A 126 -2.92 -0.62 -8.90
CA TYR A 126 -1.46 -0.48 -8.90
C TYR A 126 -0.96 0.25 -7.66
N ILE A 127 0.17 -0.22 -7.12
CA ILE A 127 0.97 0.50 -6.14
C ILE A 127 2.22 1.02 -6.85
N LEU A 128 2.51 2.31 -6.70
CA LEU A 128 3.69 2.93 -7.26
C LEU A 128 4.65 3.33 -6.14
N ASN A 129 5.94 3.10 -6.38
CA ASN A 129 7.02 3.60 -5.53
C ASN A 129 7.78 4.67 -6.34
N LYS A 130 7.68 5.93 -5.90
CA LYS A 130 8.44 7.05 -6.46
C LYS A 130 9.63 7.32 -5.52
N GLN A 131 10.84 7.24 -6.06
CA GLN A 131 12.03 7.75 -5.39
C GLN A 131 12.09 9.27 -5.60
N GLU A 132 12.34 10.03 -4.54
CA GLU A 132 12.54 11.48 -4.60
C GLU A 132 14.01 11.84 -4.77
#